data_AF-A0A9P9Z3E5-F1
#
_entry.id   AF-A0A9P9Z3E5-F1
#
_cell.length_a   1.000
_cell.length_b   1.000
_cell.length_c   1.000
_cell.angle_alpha   90.00
_cell.angle_beta   90.00
_cell.angle_gamma   90.00
#
_symmetry.space_group_name_H-M   'P 1'
#
loop_
_entity.id
_entity.type
_entity.pdbx_description
1 polymer ?
#
loop_
_entity_poly.entity_id
_entity_poly.type
_entity_poly.pdbx_seq_one_letter_code
_entity_poly.pdbx_strand_id
1 'polypeptide(L)'
;MIRNENGGMSTIPGFNQIQFEGFCRFITKGLTEELDQFPKEKMEDINQNMEFQLFVERYKLVEPLIKERDAIYESLTYSSRLYVPAGLIRKTSRNMQEQTVLIGNIPIMTSLGTFIINGIYRTVINQILQSPGIYYRSELDHKGIPVYTATIISDCGGRFKLEMDRNARIWARVSRKQKISILVLLSAMGLNLKEILENVCYPEIFLSFLNDKKKIQISSKENAILEFYKKFSSIEEEDMVFSESLYQILYNEFFQKKCELGRIGRRNMNRRLNLDIPQDNIFLLPRDVLAAADHLIEMKLEMGTLDEMNHLKNKRIRSVGDLLQDQFRLALFRLEKTIRNTIRVAISHNKRISSPQNLVSSTSLTTTYESFFGLHPLSQVSDQTNPLAQVAHGRKWSFLGPRGLTSRTASFRIRDIHPSYYGRICPIDTSEGINVGLMGSLAIHARIGHWGSIESPFYKIPEKPRKKEAQMVYLSPTRDEYYMVAAGNSLALNRGIQEEEVVPARYRQEFLTIAWEQIHLRSIFSLPLFFYGSFPYSFYRA
;
A
#
# COMPACT_ATOMS: atom_id res chain seq x y z
N MET A 1 -7.79 -1.58 -22.46
CA MET A 1 -9.23 -1.75 -22.10
C MET A 1 -9.66 -3.10 -22.65
N ILE A 2 -9.83 -4.11 -21.78
CA ILE A 2 -10.42 -5.39 -22.17
C ILE A 2 -11.81 -5.38 -21.53
N ARG A 3 -12.83 -5.05 -22.32
CA ARG A 3 -14.22 -5.29 -21.93
C ARG A 3 -14.43 -6.80 -21.98
N ASN A 4 -14.75 -7.39 -20.83
CA ASN A 4 -15.27 -8.75 -20.78
C ASN A 4 -16.72 -8.74 -21.29
N GLU A 5 -16.86 -8.77 -22.61
CA GLU A 5 -18.04 -9.35 -23.24
C GLU A 5 -17.82 -10.85 -23.28
N ASN A 6 -18.41 -11.57 -22.32
CA ASN A 6 -18.92 -12.92 -22.49
C ASN A 6 -19.67 -13.35 -21.22
N GLY A 7 -21.00 -13.37 -21.31
CA GLY A 7 -21.86 -14.13 -20.40
C GLY A 7 -21.67 -15.61 -20.69
N GLY A 8 -20.96 -16.31 -19.81
CA GLY A 8 -20.69 -17.74 -19.90
C GLY A 8 -20.11 -18.26 -18.59
N MET A 9 -20.34 -19.54 -18.29
CA MET A 9 -19.87 -20.24 -17.09
C MET A 9 -18.43 -19.86 -16.70
N SER A 10 -18.19 -19.71 -15.40
CA SER A 10 -16.88 -19.33 -14.85
C SER A 10 -15.76 -20.27 -15.33
N THR A 11 -14.92 -19.81 -16.25
CA THR A 11 -13.67 -20.46 -16.60
C THR A 11 -12.63 -20.19 -15.51
N ILE A 12 -11.82 -21.20 -15.18
CA ILE A 12 -10.68 -21.04 -14.27
C ILE A 12 -9.74 -19.97 -14.86
N PRO A 13 -9.37 -18.92 -14.10
CA PRO A 13 -8.48 -17.88 -14.60
C PRO A 13 -7.08 -18.45 -14.89
N GLY A 14 -6.31 -17.77 -15.75
CA GLY A 14 -4.92 -18.14 -15.99
C GLY A 14 -4.14 -18.14 -14.68
N PHE A 15 -3.42 -19.22 -14.38
CA PHE A 15 -2.91 -19.38 -13.02
C PHE A 15 -1.87 -18.31 -12.62
N ASN A 16 -1.04 -17.89 -13.58
CA ASN A 16 -0.04 -16.82 -13.40
C ASN A 16 -0.57 -15.43 -13.79
N GLN A 17 -1.88 -15.30 -14.07
CA GLN A 17 -2.51 -14.03 -14.46
C GLN A 17 -2.26 -12.93 -13.43
N ILE A 18 -2.24 -13.26 -12.14
CA ILE A 18 -1.97 -12.29 -11.05
C ILE A 18 -0.58 -11.66 -11.19
N GLN A 19 0.43 -12.45 -11.55
CA GLN A 19 1.80 -11.97 -11.77
C GLN A 19 1.85 -11.05 -13.01
N PHE A 20 1.24 -11.50 -14.11
CA PHE A 20 1.19 -10.73 -15.36
C PHE A 20 0.45 -9.41 -15.20
N GLU A 21 -0.74 -9.41 -14.60
CA GLU A 21 -1.54 -8.21 -14.39
C GLU A 21 -0.80 -7.19 -13.50
N GLY A 22 -0.13 -7.67 -12.44
CA GLY A 22 0.72 -6.85 -11.59
C GLY A 22 1.87 -6.21 -12.36
N PHE A 23 2.62 -7.01 -13.12
CA PHE A 23 3.76 -6.52 -13.91
C PHE A 23 3.33 -5.58 -15.04
N CYS A 24 2.26 -5.92 -15.77
CA CYS A 24 1.71 -5.06 -16.83
C CYS A 24 1.28 -3.70 -16.29
N ARG A 25 0.69 -3.66 -15.09
CA ARG A 25 0.33 -2.39 -14.44
C ARG A 25 1.57 -1.52 -14.15
N PHE A 26 2.66 -2.13 -13.72
CA PHE A 26 3.93 -1.42 -13.51
C PHE A 26 4.48 -0.84 -14.82
N ILE A 27 4.55 -1.63 -15.90
CA ILE A 27 5.09 -1.17 -17.19
C ILE A 27 4.22 -0.08 -17.85
N THR A 28 2.89 -0.21 -17.77
CA THR A 28 1.96 0.67 -18.48
C THR A 28 1.60 1.95 -17.72
N LYS A 29 1.63 1.92 -16.39
CA LYS A 29 1.23 3.05 -15.53
C LYS A 29 2.30 3.41 -14.51
N GLY A 30 2.82 2.41 -13.80
CA GLY A 30 3.76 2.65 -12.69
C GLY A 30 5.03 3.39 -13.12
N LEU A 31 5.63 3.03 -14.27
CA LEU A 31 6.80 3.74 -14.80
C LEU A 31 6.51 5.22 -15.04
N THR A 32 5.39 5.53 -15.70
CA THR A 32 4.98 6.91 -15.99
C THR A 32 4.70 7.68 -14.71
N GLU A 33 3.96 7.09 -13.75
CA GLU A 33 3.64 7.71 -12.48
C GLU A 33 4.89 8.11 -11.68
N GLU A 34 5.89 7.23 -11.62
CA GLU A 34 7.14 7.52 -10.89
C GLU A 34 8.06 8.48 -11.64
N LEU A 35 8.12 8.39 -12.97
CA LEU A 35 8.89 9.35 -13.77
C LEU A 35 8.26 10.75 -13.72
N ASP A 36 6.93 10.87 -13.72
CA ASP A 36 6.24 12.16 -13.58
C ASP A 36 6.44 12.81 -12.20
N GLN A 37 6.64 11.99 -11.17
CA GLN A 37 7.01 12.42 -9.81
C GLN A 37 8.49 12.77 -9.69
N PHE A 38 9.34 12.33 -10.62
CA PHE A 38 10.72 12.80 -10.68
C PHE A 38 10.70 14.32 -10.76
N PRO A 39 11.42 15.04 -9.87
CA PRO A 39 11.18 16.45 -9.64
C PRO A 39 11.09 17.25 -10.94
N LYS A 40 9.88 17.76 -11.20
CA LYS A 40 9.63 18.84 -12.17
C LYS A 40 10.12 20.17 -11.63
N GLU A 41 10.25 20.26 -10.30
CA GLU A 41 10.98 21.32 -9.64
C GLU A 41 12.40 21.30 -10.20
N LYS A 42 12.63 22.28 -11.05
CA LYS A 42 13.93 22.71 -11.55
C LYS A 42 14.95 22.40 -10.46
N MET A 43 15.92 21.53 -10.76
CA MET A 43 17.07 21.39 -9.88
C MET A 43 17.87 22.68 -10.00
N GLU A 44 17.35 23.74 -9.38
CA GLU A 44 17.97 25.04 -9.37
C GLU A 44 19.19 24.96 -8.49
N ASP A 45 20.31 25.32 -9.09
CA ASP A 45 21.54 25.59 -8.40
C ASP A 45 21.35 26.67 -7.31
N ILE A 46 22.23 26.69 -6.31
CA ILE A 46 22.34 27.77 -5.31
C ILE A 46 22.53 29.13 -6.02
N ASN A 47 23.13 29.11 -7.22
CA ASN A 47 23.32 30.28 -8.09
C ASN A 47 22.39 30.29 -9.33
N GLN A 48 21.38 29.41 -9.40
CA GLN A 48 20.38 29.29 -10.47
C GLN A 48 20.90 29.12 -11.93
N ASN A 49 22.15 28.74 -12.19
CA ASN A 49 22.72 28.84 -13.54
C ASN A 49 22.41 27.66 -14.49
N MET A 50 22.05 26.48 -13.98
CA MET A 50 21.83 25.25 -14.72
C MET A 50 20.51 24.59 -14.30
N GLU A 51 19.74 24.07 -15.25
CA GLU A 51 18.55 23.26 -15.00
C GLU A 51 18.66 21.92 -15.75
N PHE A 52 18.32 20.83 -15.07
CA PHE A 52 18.23 19.49 -15.65
C PHE A 52 16.76 19.04 -15.66
N GLN A 53 16.31 18.48 -16.79
CA GLN A 53 14.93 18.02 -16.96
C GLN A 53 14.89 16.67 -17.68
N LEU A 54 13.98 15.79 -17.27
CA LEU A 54 13.62 14.58 -18.00
C LEU A 54 12.31 14.79 -18.76
N PHE A 55 12.28 14.45 -20.05
CA PHE A 55 11.09 14.49 -20.89
C PHE A 55 10.38 13.12 -20.85
N VAL A 56 9.65 12.91 -19.76
CA VAL A 56 9.02 11.65 -19.39
C VAL A 56 8.06 11.12 -20.46
N GLU A 57 7.30 12.00 -21.11
CA GLU A 57 6.30 11.65 -22.13
C GLU A 57 6.87 10.84 -23.31
N ARG A 58 8.19 10.89 -23.52
CA ARG A 58 8.90 10.26 -24.63
C ARG A 58 9.81 9.11 -24.18
N TYR A 59 9.58 8.52 -23.01
CA TYR A 59 10.39 7.37 -22.58
C TYR A 59 10.23 6.19 -23.56
N LYS A 60 11.31 5.45 -23.77
CA LYS A 60 11.36 4.28 -24.64
C LYS A 60 11.90 3.09 -23.87
N LEU A 61 11.10 2.04 -23.80
CA LEU A 61 11.51 0.73 -23.30
C LEU A 61 11.89 -0.14 -24.49
N VAL A 62 13.17 -0.54 -24.60
CA VAL A 62 13.68 -1.28 -25.76
C VAL A 62 13.55 -2.78 -25.52
N GLU A 63 13.10 -3.53 -26.52
CA GLU A 63 13.02 -4.99 -26.40
C GLU A 63 14.35 -5.61 -25.94
N PRO A 64 14.32 -6.65 -25.10
CA PRO A 64 15.53 -7.33 -24.67
C PRO A 64 16.38 -7.79 -25.85
N LEU A 65 17.69 -7.52 -25.79
CA LEU A 65 18.64 -7.86 -26.86
C LEU A 65 18.89 -9.37 -26.98
N ILE A 66 18.67 -10.10 -25.89
CA ILE A 66 18.87 -11.54 -25.77
C ILE A 66 17.53 -12.21 -25.52
N LYS A 67 17.35 -13.46 -25.97
CA LYS A 67 16.15 -14.24 -25.65
C LYS A 67 16.24 -14.81 -24.25
N GLU A 68 15.09 -15.24 -23.71
CA GLU A 68 15.02 -15.88 -22.38
C GLU A 68 15.98 -17.06 -22.23
N ARG A 69 16.13 -17.89 -23.28
CA ARG A 69 17.03 -19.05 -23.26
C ARG A 69 18.50 -18.66 -23.19
N ASP A 70 18.90 -17.67 -23.99
CA ASP A 70 20.28 -17.19 -24.07
C ASP A 70 20.70 -16.56 -22.74
N ALA A 71 19.78 -15.84 -22.08
CA ALA A 71 20.02 -15.29 -20.74
C ALA A 71 20.35 -16.38 -19.70
N ILE A 72 19.80 -17.59 -19.85
CA ILE A 72 20.09 -18.72 -18.95
C ILE A 72 21.47 -19.30 -19.26
N TYR A 73 21.73 -19.61 -20.53
CA TYR A 73 22.99 -20.22 -20.95
C TYR A 73 24.20 -19.32 -20.67
N GLU A 74 24.06 -18.01 -20.88
CA GLU A 74 25.12 -17.03 -20.65
C GLU A 74 25.16 -16.51 -19.20
N SER A 75 24.29 -17.03 -18.32
CA SER A 75 24.16 -16.55 -16.92
C SER A 75 23.92 -15.04 -16.79
N LEU A 76 23.14 -14.47 -17.71
CA LEU A 76 22.80 -13.05 -17.77
C LEU A 76 21.41 -12.77 -17.17
N THR A 77 21.12 -11.49 -16.93
CA THR A 77 19.81 -11.02 -16.49
C THR A 77 18.96 -10.63 -17.71
N TYR A 78 17.79 -11.27 -17.85
CA TYR A 78 16.82 -10.93 -18.89
C TYR A 78 16.15 -9.59 -18.58
N SER A 79 16.57 -8.54 -19.30
CA SER A 79 16.19 -7.16 -19.01
C SER A 79 16.01 -6.32 -20.26
N SER A 80 15.25 -5.24 -20.10
CA SER A 80 14.98 -4.24 -21.11
C SER A 80 15.63 -2.91 -20.74
N ARG A 81 16.14 -2.19 -21.73
CA ARG A 81 16.79 -0.89 -21.54
C ARG A 81 15.76 0.23 -21.54
N LEU A 82 15.74 1.04 -20.48
CA LEU A 82 14.90 2.24 -20.37
C LEU A 82 15.66 3.49 -20.80
N TYR A 83 15.24 4.10 -21.89
CA TYR A 83 15.75 5.37 -22.38
C TYR A 83 14.75 6.49 -22.11
N VAL A 84 15.23 7.66 -21.73
CA VAL A 84 14.43 8.87 -21.52
C VAL A 84 15.17 10.05 -22.14
N PRO A 85 14.52 10.92 -22.95
CA PRO A 85 15.14 12.17 -23.37
C PRO A 85 15.36 13.10 -22.19
N ALA A 86 16.57 13.65 -22.07
CA ALA A 86 16.95 14.55 -20.99
C ALA A 86 17.48 15.87 -21.57
N GLY A 87 17.07 16.98 -20.96
CA GLY A 87 17.49 18.34 -21.30
C GLY A 87 18.41 18.92 -20.23
N LEU A 88 19.48 19.59 -20.66
CA LEU A 88 20.30 20.44 -19.84
C LEU A 88 20.19 21.88 -20.34
N ILE A 89 19.66 22.78 -19.51
CA ILE A 89 19.39 24.18 -19.85
C ILE A 89 20.38 25.06 -19.07
N ARG A 90 21.14 25.90 -19.80
CA ARG A 90 22.00 26.94 -19.22
C ARG A 90 21.26 28.27 -19.19
N LYS A 91 20.87 28.78 -18.02
CA LYS A 91 20.13 30.05 -17.91
C LYS A 91 20.93 31.24 -18.49
N THR A 92 22.26 31.23 -18.33
CA THR A 92 23.16 32.30 -18.80
C THR A 92 23.23 32.44 -20.32
N SER A 93 22.99 31.36 -21.07
CA SER A 93 23.08 31.36 -22.54
C SER A 93 21.75 31.03 -23.23
N ARG A 94 20.70 30.71 -22.46
CA ARG A 94 19.41 30.17 -22.94
C ARG A 94 19.55 28.98 -23.91
N ASN A 95 20.70 28.30 -23.89
CA ASN A 95 20.93 27.12 -24.73
C ASN A 95 20.46 25.87 -23.98
N MET A 96 19.66 25.07 -24.69
CA MET A 96 19.19 23.76 -24.25
C MET A 96 19.89 22.68 -25.07
N GLN A 97 20.47 21.70 -24.39
CA GLN A 97 20.99 20.48 -25.00
C GLN A 97 20.08 19.32 -24.62
N GLU A 98 19.39 18.75 -25.60
CA GLU A 98 18.57 17.54 -25.42
C GLU A 98 19.33 16.31 -25.92
N GLN A 99 19.31 15.24 -25.13
CA GLN A 99 19.90 13.96 -25.50
C GLN A 99 19.10 12.81 -24.90
N THR A 100 18.92 11.73 -25.65
CA THR A 100 18.34 10.49 -25.12
C THR A 100 19.36 9.76 -24.26
N VAL A 101 19.04 9.59 -22.97
CA VAL A 101 19.93 8.97 -21.97
C VAL A 101 19.38 7.62 -21.52
N LEU A 102 20.27 6.68 -21.20
CA LEU A 102 19.91 5.40 -20.61
C LEU A 102 19.74 5.57 -19.09
N ILE A 103 18.52 5.42 -18.60
CA ILE A 103 18.23 5.45 -17.15
C ILE A 103 18.67 4.15 -16.48
N GLY A 104 18.57 3.01 -17.19
CA GLY A 104 19.07 1.72 -16.73
C GLY A 104 18.32 0.52 -17.31
N ASN A 105 18.60 -0.66 -16.75
CA ASN A 105 18.00 -1.93 -17.18
C ASN A 105 16.90 -2.38 -16.22
N ILE A 106 15.70 -2.61 -16.74
CA ILE A 106 14.55 -3.14 -16.00
C ILE A 106 14.43 -4.65 -16.28
N PRO A 107 14.53 -5.54 -15.28
CA PRO A 107 14.26 -6.96 -15.47
C PRO A 107 12.83 -7.19 -15.98
N ILE A 108 12.69 -8.00 -17.03
CA ILE A 108 11.39 -8.27 -17.67
C ILE A 108 10.86 -9.64 -17.23
N MET A 109 9.55 -9.71 -17.04
CA MET A 109 8.86 -10.95 -16.72
C MET A 109 8.80 -11.87 -17.95
N THR A 110 9.15 -13.14 -17.75
CA THR A 110 9.06 -14.18 -18.78
C THR A 110 7.61 -14.58 -19.05
N SER A 111 7.42 -15.32 -20.14
CA SER A 111 6.12 -15.95 -20.48
C SER A 111 5.53 -16.88 -19.39
N LEU A 112 6.31 -17.23 -18.36
CA LEU A 112 5.90 -18.07 -17.23
C LEU A 112 5.53 -17.27 -15.98
N GLY A 113 5.67 -15.94 -15.98
CA GLY A 113 5.40 -15.12 -14.80
C GLY A 113 6.57 -15.06 -13.81
N THR A 114 7.78 -15.34 -14.28
CA THR A 114 9.03 -15.37 -13.49
C THR A 114 10.05 -14.38 -14.06
N PHE A 115 11.18 -14.16 -13.39
CA PHE A 115 12.28 -13.31 -13.86
C PHE A 115 13.55 -14.14 -13.99
N ILE A 116 14.39 -13.86 -14.99
CA ILE A 116 15.70 -14.49 -15.13
C ILE A 116 16.75 -13.51 -14.66
N ILE A 117 17.40 -13.81 -13.54
CA ILE A 117 18.41 -12.96 -12.91
C ILE A 117 19.69 -13.78 -12.80
N ASN A 118 20.74 -13.34 -13.51
CA ASN A 118 22.02 -14.05 -13.61
C ASN A 118 21.84 -15.54 -13.97
N GLY A 119 21.01 -15.81 -14.98
CA GLY A 119 20.65 -17.15 -15.46
C GLY A 119 19.70 -17.96 -14.58
N ILE A 120 19.26 -17.44 -13.43
CA ILE A 120 18.42 -18.17 -12.48
C ILE A 120 16.98 -17.63 -12.52
N TYR A 121 16.01 -18.53 -12.61
CA TYR A 121 14.60 -18.19 -12.48
C TYR A 121 14.25 -17.76 -11.06
N ARG A 122 13.62 -16.60 -10.93
CA ARG A 122 13.13 -16.04 -9.67
C ARG A 122 11.66 -15.68 -9.76
N THR A 123 10.96 -15.89 -8.66
CA THR A 123 9.55 -15.58 -8.49
C THR A 123 9.41 -14.52 -7.39
N VAL A 124 8.65 -13.47 -7.69
CA VAL A 124 8.36 -12.42 -6.71
C VAL A 124 7.01 -12.72 -6.05
N ILE A 125 7.06 -12.99 -4.74
CA ILE A 125 5.88 -13.32 -3.94
C ILE A 125 5.10 -12.04 -3.59
N ASN A 126 3.78 -12.13 -3.59
CA ASN A 126 2.90 -11.02 -3.22
C ASN A 126 3.01 -10.72 -1.72
N GLN A 127 3.02 -9.46 -1.32
CA GLN A 127 3.08 -9.07 0.09
C GLN A 127 1.72 -8.60 0.60
N ILE A 128 1.23 -9.11 1.72
CA ILE A 128 0.05 -8.53 2.38
C ILE A 128 0.52 -7.61 3.50
N LEU A 129 0.10 -6.35 3.45
CA LEU A 129 0.40 -5.33 4.45
C LEU A 129 -0.90 -4.72 5.00
N GLN A 130 -0.80 -3.99 6.10
CA GLN A 130 -1.89 -3.13 6.54
C GLN A 130 -2.11 -2.03 5.49
N SER A 131 -3.36 -1.80 5.08
CA SER A 131 -3.67 -0.74 4.13
C SER A 131 -3.40 0.64 4.76
N PRO A 132 -2.95 1.64 4.00
CA PRO A 132 -2.89 3.03 4.48
C PRO A 132 -4.29 3.53 4.89
N GLY A 133 -4.36 4.39 5.90
CA GLY A 133 -5.61 4.85 6.52
C GLY A 133 -5.51 4.98 8.04
N ILE A 134 -6.65 5.11 8.72
CA ILE A 134 -6.75 5.23 10.18
C ILE A 134 -7.45 4.01 10.79
N TYR A 135 -6.96 3.58 11.95
CA TYR A 135 -7.48 2.41 12.67
C TYR A 135 -7.61 2.72 14.16
N TYR A 136 -8.77 2.43 14.73
CA TYR A 136 -9.10 2.59 16.14
C TYR A 136 -8.99 1.28 16.88
N ARG A 137 -8.27 1.27 18.01
CA ARG A 137 -8.11 0.10 18.87
C ARG A 137 -8.20 0.47 20.34
N SER A 138 -8.69 -0.48 21.14
CA SER A 138 -8.61 -0.45 22.59
C SER A 138 -7.61 -1.51 23.05
N GLU A 139 -6.61 -1.10 23.83
CA GLU A 139 -5.62 -1.97 24.45
C GLU A 139 -5.69 -1.78 25.97
N LEU A 140 -5.63 -2.86 26.75
CA LEU A 140 -5.57 -2.75 28.21
C LEU A 140 -4.16 -2.34 28.64
N ASP A 141 -4.05 -1.28 29.43
CA ASP A 141 -2.81 -0.88 30.09
C ASP A 141 -2.38 -1.92 31.14
N HIS A 142 -1.15 -1.82 31.65
CA HIS A 142 -0.62 -2.69 32.71
C HIS A 142 -1.50 -2.75 33.97
N LYS A 143 -2.34 -1.73 34.18
CA LYS A 143 -3.30 -1.66 35.29
C LYS A 143 -4.72 -2.15 34.92
N GLY A 144 -4.89 -2.77 33.75
CA GLY A 144 -6.18 -3.29 33.26
C GLY A 144 -7.16 -2.22 32.76
N ILE A 145 -6.71 -0.98 32.56
CA ILE A 145 -7.58 0.13 32.10
C ILE A 145 -7.53 0.21 30.57
N PRO A 146 -8.68 0.32 29.88
CA PRO A 146 -8.70 0.46 28.43
C PRO A 146 -8.08 1.79 27.99
N VAL A 147 -7.11 1.70 27.09
CA VAL A 147 -6.48 2.83 26.40
C VAL A 147 -6.91 2.80 24.95
N TYR A 148 -7.63 3.83 24.55
CA TYR A 148 -8.08 4.01 23.18
C TYR A 148 -6.99 4.68 22.36
N THR A 149 -6.74 4.15 21.17
CA THR A 149 -5.71 4.63 20.28
C THR A 149 -6.18 4.69 18.84
N ALA A 150 -5.83 5.76 18.14
CA ALA A 150 -6.01 5.89 16.71
C ALA A 150 -4.63 5.80 16.04
N THR A 151 -4.45 4.85 15.12
CA THR A 151 -3.20 4.67 14.38
C THR A 151 -3.43 5.03 12.92
N ILE A 152 -2.80 6.12 12.48
CA ILE A 152 -2.73 6.52 11.07
C ILE A 152 -1.51 5.86 10.43
N ILE A 153 -1.72 5.23 9.28
CA ILE A 153 -0.71 4.51 8.51
C ILE A 153 -0.57 5.17 7.15
N SER A 154 0.65 5.59 6.83
CA SER A 154 1.01 6.23 5.57
C SER A 154 1.25 5.21 4.44
N ASP A 155 1.22 5.64 3.18
CA ASP A 155 1.48 4.78 2.02
C ASP A 155 2.94 4.30 1.97
N CYS A 156 3.86 5.05 2.56
CA CYS A 156 5.25 4.64 2.80
C CYS A 156 5.45 3.78 4.06
N GLY A 157 4.40 3.54 4.86
CA GLY A 157 4.39 2.62 6.00
C GLY A 157 4.81 3.24 7.33
N GLY A 158 4.99 4.57 7.35
CA GLY A 158 5.07 5.36 8.56
C GLY A 158 3.80 5.21 9.39
N ARG A 159 3.97 5.20 10.72
CA ARG A 159 2.87 5.10 11.67
C ARG A 159 2.85 6.35 12.54
N PHE A 160 1.70 6.99 12.59
CA PHE A 160 1.41 8.12 13.45
C PHE A 160 0.28 7.73 14.40
N LYS A 161 0.52 7.82 15.72
CA LYS A 161 -0.40 7.30 16.73
C LYS A 161 -0.92 8.42 17.61
N LEU A 162 -2.24 8.52 17.71
CA LEU A 162 -2.96 9.30 18.71
C LEU A 162 -3.38 8.35 19.84
N GLU A 163 -3.17 8.76 21.07
CA GLU A 163 -3.52 7.98 22.26
C GLU A 163 -4.28 8.87 23.22
N MET A 164 -5.36 8.34 23.78
CA MET A 164 -6.12 9.07 24.78
C MET A 164 -5.80 8.51 26.17
N ASP A 165 -5.52 9.40 27.11
CA ASP A 165 -5.22 9.06 28.48
C ASP A 165 -6.49 8.89 29.34
N ARG A 166 -6.26 8.54 30.62
CA ARG A 166 -7.34 8.32 31.60
C ARG A 166 -8.20 9.57 31.80
N ASN A 167 -7.58 10.75 31.73
CA ASN A 167 -8.23 12.05 31.90
C ASN A 167 -8.87 12.57 30.59
N ALA A 168 -9.07 11.69 29.59
CA ALA A 168 -9.61 12.03 28.28
C ALA A 168 -8.75 13.00 27.46
N ARG A 169 -7.47 13.16 27.80
CA ARG A 169 -6.55 13.98 27.02
C ARG A 169 -5.92 13.15 25.91
N ILE A 170 -5.91 13.70 24.72
CA ILE A 170 -5.36 13.13 23.50
C ILE A 170 -3.92 13.59 23.29
N TRP A 171 -3.05 12.62 23.09
CA TRP A 171 -1.62 12.77 22.91
C TRP A 171 -1.19 12.20 21.57
N ALA A 172 -0.38 12.95 20.83
CA ALA A 172 0.24 12.50 19.61
C ALA A 172 1.64 11.95 19.89
N ARG A 173 1.90 10.72 19.47
CA ARG A 173 3.21 10.07 19.64
C ARG A 173 4.16 10.50 18.50
N VAL A 174 5.13 11.35 18.82
CA VAL A 174 6.09 11.88 17.85
C VAL A 174 7.34 11.00 17.71
N SER A 175 7.79 10.40 18.81
CA SER A 175 8.93 9.48 18.86
C SER A 175 8.59 8.21 19.65
N ARG A 176 9.53 7.28 19.80
CA ARG A 176 9.30 6.04 20.59
C ARG A 176 9.01 6.33 22.06
N LYS A 177 9.58 7.42 22.60
CA LYS A 177 9.50 7.76 24.03
C LYS A 177 8.64 8.99 24.31
N GLN A 178 8.54 9.91 23.35
CA GLN A 178 7.93 11.22 23.58
C GLN A 178 6.54 11.36 22.95
N LYS A 179 5.66 12.08 23.66
CA LYS A 179 4.33 12.46 23.23
C LYS A 179 4.18 13.97 23.31
N ILE A 180 3.39 14.54 22.40
CA ILE A 180 2.98 15.95 22.44
C ILE A 180 1.47 16.05 22.57
N SER A 181 0.99 17.17 23.09
CA SER A 181 -0.44 17.46 23.10
C SER A 181 -0.96 17.55 21.67
N ILE A 182 -2.19 17.07 21.42
CA ILE A 182 -2.82 17.23 20.11
C ILE A 182 -2.97 18.70 19.71
N LEU A 183 -3.15 19.60 20.67
CA LEU A 183 -3.25 21.05 20.41
C LEU A 183 -1.94 21.63 19.83
N VAL A 184 -0.80 21.18 20.35
CA VAL A 184 0.53 21.59 19.86
C VAL A 184 0.75 21.08 18.44
N LEU A 185 0.34 19.84 18.17
CA LEU A 185 0.39 19.28 16.82
C LEU A 185 -0.46 20.08 15.83
N LEU A 186 -1.73 20.34 16.16
CA LEU A 186 -2.67 21.05 15.27
C LEU A 186 -2.20 22.49 15.02
N SER A 187 -1.67 23.15 16.05
CA SER A 187 -1.05 24.47 15.93
C SER A 187 0.21 24.46 15.07
N ALA A 188 1.08 23.46 15.22
CA ALA A 188 2.25 23.28 14.36
C ALA A 188 1.87 22.99 12.89
N MET A 189 0.70 22.37 12.66
CA MET A 189 0.13 22.18 11.33
C MET A 189 -0.59 23.43 10.78
N GLY A 190 -0.68 24.51 11.56
CA GLY A 190 -1.15 25.82 11.12
C GLY A 190 -2.53 26.24 11.61
N LEU A 191 -3.17 25.50 12.51
CA LEU A 191 -4.48 25.89 13.06
C LEU A 191 -4.36 26.74 14.33
N ASN A 192 -5.21 27.75 14.46
CA ASN A 192 -5.30 28.54 15.69
C ASN A 192 -6.24 27.87 16.71
N LEU A 193 -6.10 28.20 17.99
CA LEU A 193 -6.96 27.64 19.05
C LEU A 193 -8.45 27.85 18.77
N LYS A 194 -8.83 29.04 18.29
CA LYS A 194 -10.21 29.37 17.92
C LYS A 194 -10.73 28.46 16.81
N GLU A 195 -9.96 28.29 15.74
CA GLU A 195 -10.30 27.41 14.62
C GLU A 195 -10.42 25.95 15.06
N ILE A 196 -9.54 25.48 15.96
CA ILE A 196 -9.64 24.13 16.53
C ILE A 196 -10.98 23.97 17.24
N LEU A 197 -11.34 24.90 18.14
CA LEU A 197 -12.56 24.80 18.94
C LEU A 197 -13.85 24.93 18.12
N GLU A 198 -13.83 25.69 17.02
CA GLU A 198 -14.97 25.83 16.11
C GLU A 198 -15.19 24.60 15.21
N ASN A 199 -14.16 23.78 14.99
CA ASN A 199 -14.21 22.64 14.06
C ASN A 199 -14.24 21.26 14.74
N VAL A 200 -14.23 21.20 16.08
CA VAL A 200 -14.34 19.93 16.84
C VAL A 200 -15.75 19.72 17.35
N CYS A 201 -16.17 18.46 17.44
CA CYS A 201 -17.48 18.10 17.98
C CYS A 201 -17.53 18.22 19.52
N TYR A 202 -16.38 18.11 20.19
CA TYR A 202 -16.29 18.07 21.65
C TYR A 202 -15.35 19.15 22.24
N PRO A 203 -15.64 20.45 22.06
CA PRO A 203 -14.73 21.54 22.44
C PRO A 203 -14.37 21.55 23.93
N GLU A 204 -15.29 21.13 24.82
CA GLU A 204 -15.04 21.04 26.27
C GLU A 204 -13.87 20.12 26.61
N ILE A 205 -13.76 19.00 25.89
CA ILE A 205 -12.67 18.05 26.08
C ILE A 205 -11.38 18.74 25.68
N PHE A 206 -11.32 19.43 24.54
CA PHE A 206 -10.15 20.21 24.08
C PHE A 206 -9.77 21.38 25.01
N LEU A 207 -10.74 22.01 25.67
CA LEU A 207 -10.49 23.04 26.67
C LEU A 207 -9.88 22.48 27.96
N SER A 208 -10.24 21.26 28.36
CA SER A 208 -9.69 20.59 29.57
C SER A 208 -8.17 20.34 29.51
N PHE A 209 -7.55 20.50 28.34
CA PHE A 209 -6.11 20.39 28.13
C PHE A 209 -5.34 21.65 28.51
N LEU A 210 -6.02 22.80 28.60
CA LEU A 210 -5.40 24.11 28.73
C LEU A 210 -5.11 24.43 30.20
N ASN A 211 -3.82 24.46 30.55
CA ASN A 211 -3.33 25.21 31.71
C ASN A 211 -2.82 26.58 31.22
N ASP A 212 -2.70 27.58 32.10
CA ASP A 212 -2.28 28.95 31.71
C ASP A 212 -0.94 28.99 30.95
N LYS A 213 0.04 28.16 31.33
CA LYS A 213 1.31 28.02 30.59
C LYS A 213 1.15 27.46 29.17
N LYS A 214 0.20 26.55 28.95
CA LYS A 214 -0.06 25.94 27.64
C LYS A 214 -0.84 26.88 26.71
N LYS A 215 -1.71 27.74 27.26
CA LYS A 215 -2.39 28.78 26.47
C LYS A 215 -1.38 29.71 25.79
N ILE A 216 -0.33 30.10 26.51
CA ILE A 216 0.75 30.96 25.99
C ILE A 216 1.54 30.24 24.88
N GLN A 217 1.89 28.97 25.06
CA GLN A 217 2.63 28.18 24.06
C GLN A 217 1.84 27.92 22.77
N ILE A 218 0.51 27.73 22.86
CA ILE A 218 -0.35 27.46 21.69
C ILE A 218 -0.71 28.75 20.92
N SER A 219 -0.57 29.92 21.54
CA SER A 219 -0.97 31.20 20.95
C SER A 219 -0.18 31.60 19.69
N SER A 220 1.05 31.08 19.52
CA SER A 220 1.87 31.31 18.33
C SER A 220 2.25 29.99 17.65
N LYS A 221 2.06 29.94 16.34
CA LYS A 221 2.45 28.81 15.48
C LYS A 221 3.93 28.46 15.61
N GLU A 222 4.79 29.47 15.73
CA GLU A 222 6.24 29.30 15.85
C GLU A 222 6.63 28.56 17.14
N ASN A 223 5.98 28.91 18.25
CA ASN A 223 6.17 28.27 19.54
C ASN A 223 5.71 26.80 19.51
N ALA A 224 4.60 26.51 18.83
CA ALA A 224 4.13 25.14 18.66
C ALA A 224 5.09 24.27 17.83
N ILE A 225 5.66 24.84 16.76
CA ILE A 225 6.68 24.15 15.94
C ILE A 225 7.94 23.88 16.77
N LEU A 226 8.39 24.84 17.57
CA LEU A 226 9.53 24.67 18.47
C LEU A 226 9.29 23.57 19.51
N GLU A 227 8.14 23.58 20.18
CA GLU A 227 7.80 22.56 21.17
C GLU A 227 7.74 21.17 20.53
N PHE A 228 7.14 21.07 19.34
CA PHE A 228 7.16 19.83 18.57
C PHE A 228 8.60 19.40 18.31
N TYR A 229 9.44 20.27 17.75
CA TYR A 229 10.80 19.93 17.38
C TYR A 229 11.63 19.47 18.59
N LYS A 230 11.56 20.18 19.73
CA LYS A 230 12.22 19.79 20.98
C LYS A 230 11.84 18.37 21.38
N LYS A 231 10.54 18.04 21.32
CA LYS A 231 10.04 16.71 21.67
C LYS A 231 10.36 15.62 20.64
N PHE A 232 10.42 15.98 19.37
CA PHE A 232 10.80 15.08 18.29
C PHE A 232 12.29 14.69 18.38
N SER A 233 13.16 15.70 18.54
CA SER A 233 14.62 15.54 18.62
C SER A 233 15.11 15.12 20.01
N SER A 234 14.24 15.13 21.02
CA SER A 234 14.60 14.87 22.43
C SER A 234 15.66 15.83 22.96
N ILE A 235 15.62 17.10 22.53
CA ILE A 235 16.51 18.17 22.98
C ILE A 235 15.76 18.97 24.07
N GLU A 236 16.40 19.17 25.22
CA GLU A 236 15.79 19.84 26.39
C GLU A 236 16.20 21.32 26.53
N GLU A 237 16.92 21.90 25.57
CA GLU A 237 17.37 23.30 25.64
C GLU A 237 16.19 24.29 25.59
N GLU A 238 16.10 25.15 26.60
CA GLU A 238 15.02 26.13 26.75
C GLU A 238 15.18 27.32 25.78
N ASP A 239 16.41 27.75 25.49
CA ASP A 239 16.76 28.97 24.71
C ASP A 239 16.67 28.82 23.18
N MET A 240 16.10 27.73 22.69
CA MET A 240 15.98 27.50 21.25
C MET A 240 14.99 28.48 20.60
N VAL A 241 15.48 29.26 19.63
CA VAL A 241 14.68 30.23 18.84
C VAL A 241 14.19 29.58 17.55
N PHE A 242 13.00 29.97 17.10
CA PHE A 242 12.42 29.47 15.85
C PHE A 242 13.29 29.86 14.65
N SER A 243 13.49 28.92 13.74
CA SER A 243 14.07 29.20 12.43
C SER A 243 13.41 28.32 11.37
N GLU A 244 13.32 28.83 10.15
CA GLU A 244 12.65 28.15 9.03
C GLU A 244 13.30 26.79 8.72
N SER A 245 14.61 26.65 8.98
CA SER A 245 15.33 25.39 8.81
C SER A 245 14.83 24.29 9.77
N LEU A 246 14.40 24.63 10.99
CA LEU A 246 13.83 23.66 11.92
C LEU A 246 12.50 23.10 11.42
N TYR A 247 11.64 23.98 10.90
CA TYR A 247 10.39 23.55 10.26
C TYR A 247 10.69 22.62 9.09
N GLN A 248 11.68 22.96 8.26
CA GLN A 248 12.03 22.15 7.09
C GLN A 248 12.60 20.78 7.46
N ILE A 249 13.39 20.69 8.53
CA ILE A 249 13.85 19.42 9.11
C ILE A 249 12.64 18.60 9.58
N LEU A 250 11.73 19.21 10.34
CA LEU A 250 10.54 18.55 10.88
C LEU A 250 9.61 18.09 9.75
N TYR A 251 9.46 18.90 8.70
CA TYR A 251 8.71 18.55 7.51
C TYR A 251 9.29 17.32 6.81
N ASN A 252 10.59 17.31 6.52
CA ASN A 252 11.25 16.21 5.81
C ASN A 252 11.33 14.93 6.66
N GLU A 253 11.59 15.04 7.96
CA GLU A 253 11.82 13.89 8.83
C GLU A 253 10.52 13.31 9.43
N PHE A 254 9.52 14.15 9.67
CA PHE A 254 8.25 13.73 10.26
C PHE A 254 7.10 13.74 9.26
N PHE A 255 6.75 14.89 8.70
CA PHE A 255 5.54 15.03 7.89
C PHE A 255 5.63 14.24 6.58
N GLN A 256 6.72 14.38 5.82
CA GLN A 256 6.90 13.66 4.56
C GLN A 256 6.88 12.14 4.77
N LYS A 257 7.58 11.64 5.79
CA LYS A 257 7.70 10.19 6.05
C LYS A 257 6.48 9.55 6.73
N LYS A 258 5.75 10.28 7.57
CA LYS A 258 4.65 9.71 8.38
C LYS A 258 3.26 10.16 7.95
N CYS A 259 3.15 11.23 7.18
CA CYS A 259 1.86 11.86 6.87
C CYS A 259 1.48 11.76 5.39
N GLU A 260 2.30 11.12 4.53
CA GLU A 260 1.92 10.81 3.16
C GLU A 260 0.95 9.63 3.11
N LEU A 261 -0.34 9.90 3.06
CA LEU A 261 -1.41 8.90 3.00
C LEU A 261 -1.50 8.19 1.66
N GLY A 262 -1.08 8.85 0.57
CA GLY A 262 -1.32 8.40 -0.80
C GLY A 262 -2.81 8.36 -1.16
N ARG A 263 -3.13 7.99 -2.40
CA ARG A 263 -4.53 7.93 -2.89
C ARG A 263 -5.39 6.94 -2.09
N ILE A 264 -4.81 5.79 -1.74
CA ILE A 264 -5.51 4.74 -0.98
C ILE A 264 -5.76 5.20 0.46
N GLY A 265 -4.74 5.77 1.13
CA GLY A 265 -4.90 6.26 2.49
C GLY A 265 -5.89 7.39 2.58
N ARG A 266 -5.83 8.38 1.68
CA ARG A 266 -6.81 9.47 1.59
C ARG A 266 -8.24 8.95 1.46
N ARG A 267 -8.47 8.00 0.55
CA ARG A 267 -9.79 7.39 0.38
C ARG A 267 -10.27 6.62 1.62
N ASN A 268 -9.39 5.87 2.27
CA ASN A 268 -9.74 5.11 3.47
C ASN A 268 -10.01 6.03 4.67
N MET A 269 -9.23 7.10 4.84
CA MET A 269 -9.47 8.16 5.82
C MET A 269 -10.85 8.78 5.63
N ASN A 270 -11.15 9.24 4.41
CA ASN A 270 -12.43 9.86 4.08
C ASN A 270 -13.62 8.95 4.40
N ARG A 271 -13.50 7.66 4.09
CA ARG A 271 -14.56 6.68 4.37
C ARG A 271 -14.72 6.38 5.85
N ARG A 272 -13.61 6.32 6.60
CA ARG A 272 -13.66 5.96 8.02
C ARG A 272 -14.11 7.12 8.90
N LEU A 273 -13.78 8.35 8.51
CA LEU A 273 -14.05 9.60 9.22
C LEU A 273 -15.18 10.44 8.61
N ASN A 274 -15.89 9.91 7.60
CA ASN A 274 -16.94 10.61 6.85
C ASN A 274 -16.52 12.00 6.34
N LEU A 275 -15.32 12.10 5.76
CA LEU A 275 -14.78 13.35 5.20
C LEU A 275 -14.96 13.39 3.68
N ASP A 276 -15.26 14.58 3.16
CA ASP A 276 -15.30 14.85 1.72
C ASP A 276 -14.10 15.71 1.29
N ILE A 277 -12.93 15.07 1.24
CA ILE A 277 -11.67 15.71 0.82
C ILE A 277 -11.24 15.11 -0.53
N PRO A 278 -10.83 15.91 -1.52
CA PRO A 278 -10.38 15.39 -2.82
C PRO A 278 -9.30 14.30 -2.69
N GLN A 279 -9.38 13.27 -3.55
CA GLN A 279 -8.45 12.13 -3.52
C GLN A 279 -7.01 12.50 -3.92
N ASP A 280 -6.83 13.64 -4.58
CA ASP A 280 -5.53 14.16 -4.99
C ASP A 280 -4.71 14.72 -3.81
N ASN A 281 -5.36 15.01 -2.68
CA ASN A 281 -4.68 15.42 -1.45
C ASN A 281 -4.05 14.19 -0.78
N ILE A 282 -2.81 13.86 -1.17
CA ILE A 282 -2.09 12.67 -0.68
C ILE A 282 -1.46 12.85 0.70
N PHE A 283 -1.40 14.05 1.26
CA PHE A 283 -0.86 14.33 2.59
C PHE A 283 -1.95 14.48 3.65
N LEU A 284 -1.63 14.15 4.90
CA LEU A 284 -2.49 14.35 6.07
C LEU A 284 -2.72 15.85 6.32
N LEU A 285 -3.98 16.24 6.43
CA LEU A 285 -4.40 17.62 6.68
C LEU A 285 -4.77 17.82 8.16
N PRO A 286 -4.72 19.06 8.68
CA PRO A 286 -5.15 19.35 10.05
C PRO A 286 -6.58 18.87 10.33
N ARG A 287 -7.49 19.04 9.34
CA ARG A 287 -8.88 18.58 9.41
C ARG A 287 -8.99 17.07 9.61
N ASP A 288 -8.08 16.28 9.04
CA ASP A 288 -8.07 14.83 9.24
C ASP A 288 -7.74 14.47 10.69
N VAL A 289 -6.79 15.21 11.29
CA VAL A 289 -6.35 14.98 12.68
C VAL A 289 -7.45 15.39 13.65
N LEU A 290 -8.19 16.47 13.37
CA LEU A 290 -9.37 16.89 14.13
C LEU A 290 -10.45 15.80 14.11
N ALA A 291 -10.88 15.37 12.93
CA ALA A 291 -11.88 14.32 12.78
C ALA A 291 -11.41 13.00 13.40
N ALA A 292 -10.11 12.69 13.27
CA ALA A 292 -9.52 11.51 13.90
C ALA A 292 -9.63 11.56 15.43
N ALA A 293 -9.46 12.74 16.03
CA ALA A 293 -9.55 12.98 17.46
C ALA A 293 -10.99 12.91 17.96
N ASP A 294 -11.95 13.51 17.25
CA ASP A 294 -13.37 13.42 17.57
C ASP A 294 -13.87 11.98 17.57
N HIS A 295 -13.53 11.21 16.52
CA HIS A 295 -13.84 9.78 16.49
C HIS A 295 -13.13 8.99 17.60
N LEU A 296 -11.93 9.40 18.03
CA LEU A 296 -11.25 8.75 19.17
C LEU A 296 -12.01 8.98 20.48
N ILE A 297 -12.60 10.17 20.66
CA ILE A 297 -13.48 10.49 21.78
C ILE A 297 -14.75 9.64 21.71
N GLU A 298 -15.38 9.53 20.54
CA GLU A 298 -16.56 8.67 20.34
C GLU A 298 -16.30 7.21 20.71
N MET A 299 -15.11 6.68 20.40
CA MET A 299 -14.73 5.32 20.82
C MET A 299 -14.68 5.21 22.35
N LYS A 300 -14.24 6.24 23.07
CA LYS A 300 -14.25 6.25 24.55
C LYS A 300 -15.68 6.23 25.09
N LEU A 301 -16.57 6.98 24.44
CA LEU A 301 -17.98 7.08 24.79
C LEU A 301 -18.79 5.86 24.33
N GLU A 302 -18.13 4.82 23.81
CA GLU A 302 -18.74 3.58 23.31
C GLU A 302 -19.76 3.80 22.18
N MET A 303 -19.69 4.95 21.49
CA MET A 303 -20.59 5.29 20.38
C MET A 303 -20.07 4.82 19.01
N GLY A 304 -18.88 4.20 18.97
CA GLY A 304 -18.26 3.80 17.72
C GLY A 304 -17.64 2.40 17.76
N THR A 305 -17.40 1.85 16.57
CA THR A 305 -16.86 0.49 16.40
C THR A 305 -15.34 0.48 16.33
N LEU A 306 -14.69 -0.41 17.08
CA LEU A 306 -13.25 -0.65 16.98
C LEU A 306 -12.90 -1.42 15.71
N ASP A 307 -11.69 -1.19 15.17
CA ASP A 307 -11.24 -1.81 13.93
C ASP A 307 -10.51 -3.13 14.17
N GLU A 308 -10.97 -4.19 13.50
CA GLU A 308 -10.26 -5.47 13.47
C GLU A 308 -9.13 -5.46 12.44
N MET A 309 -7.89 -5.44 12.90
CA MET A 309 -6.72 -5.33 12.01
C MET A 309 -6.51 -6.51 11.08
N ASN A 310 -7.01 -7.70 11.42
CA ASN A 310 -6.78 -8.93 10.65
C ASN A 310 -7.74 -9.08 9.46
N HIS A 311 -8.86 -8.35 9.48
CA HIS A 311 -9.82 -8.36 8.39
C HIS A 311 -9.18 -7.92 7.07
N LEU A 312 -9.39 -8.67 5.98
CA LEU A 312 -8.78 -8.34 4.67
C LEU A 312 -9.22 -6.98 4.12
N LYS A 313 -10.34 -6.42 4.58
CA LYS A 313 -10.77 -5.03 4.25
C LYS A 313 -9.75 -3.97 4.70
N ASN A 314 -9.00 -4.29 5.75
CA ASN A 314 -7.98 -3.46 6.36
C ASN A 314 -6.56 -3.84 5.89
N LYS A 315 -6.45 -4.82 4.98
CA LYS A 315 -5.19 -5.26 4.38
C LYS A 315 -5.13 -4.87 2.90
N ARG A 316 -3.92 -4.62 2.41
CA ARG A 316 -3.61 -4.41 0.99
C ARG A 316 -2.61 -5.46 0.55
N ILE A 317 -2.87 -6.09 -0.59
CA ILE A 317 -1.88 -6.91 -1.27
C ILE A 317 -1.02 -6.05 -2.20
N ARG A 318 0.29 -6.22 -2.10
CA ARG A 318 1.29 -5.66 -3.00
C ARG A 318 1.73 -6.75 -3.95
N SER A 319 1.41 -6.55 -5.22
CA SER A 319 1.85 -7.40 -6.31
C SER A 319 3.31 -7.13 -6.66
N VAL A 320 3.89 -7.98 -7.52
CA VAL A 320 5.20 -7.75 -8.14
C VAL A 320 5.33 -6.34 -8.72
N GLY A 321 4.30 -5.82 -9.37
CA GLY A 321 4.33 -4.47 -9.95
C GLY A 321 4.47 -3.38 -8.90
N ASP A 322 3.76 -3.49 -7.78
CA ASP A 322 3.86 -2.53 -6.69
C ASP A 322 5.23 -2.55 -6.01
N LEU A 323 5.86 -3.72 -5.92
CA LEU A 323 7.19 -3.88 -5.34
C LEU A 323 8.27 -3.32 -6.28
N LEU A 324 8.18 -3.62 -7.58
CA LEU A 324 9.09 -3.06 -8.59
C LEU A 324 8.95 -1.54 -8.74
N GLN A 325 7.73 -1.00 -8.58
CA GLN A 325 7.47 0.43 -8.57
C GLN A 325 8.16 1.13 -7.39
N ASP A 326 8.11 0.56 -6.18
CA ASP A 326 8.86 1.08 -5.03
C ASP A 326 10.37 1.08 -5.26
N GLN A 327 10.91 0.01 -5.86
CA GLN A 327 12.34 -0.05 -6.18
C GLN A 327 12.71 0.97 -7.24
N PHE A 328 11.84 1.18 -8.22
CA PHE A 328 12.03 2.20 -9.25
C PHE A 328 12.03 3.61 -8.65
N ARG A 329 11.08 3.93 -7.76
CA ARG A 329 11.05 5.18 -7.00
C ARG A 329 12.35 5.41 -6.23
N LEU A 330 12.83 4.39 -5.52
CA LEU A 330 14.08 4.44 -4.77
C LEU A 330 15.29 4.68 -5.69
N ALA A 331 15.32 4.01 -6.85
CA ALA A 331 16.36 4.20 -7.84
C ALA A 331 16.38 5.62 -8.43
N LEU A 332 15.19 6.16 -8.74
CA LEU A 332 15.02 7.53 -9.21
C LEU A 332 15.47 8.56 -8.17
N PHE A 333 15.10 8.37 -6.90
CA PHE A 333 15.57 9.23 -5.80
C PHE A 333 17.10 9.22 -5.65
N ARG A 334 17.73 8.04 -5.80
CA ARG A 334 19.19 7.91 -5.81
C ARG A 334 19.81 8.60 -7.02
N LEU A 335 19.20 8.44 -8.20
CA LEU A 335 19.62 9.08 -9.43
C LEU A 335 19.57 10.61 -9.32
N GLU A 336 18.47 11.16 -8.80
CA GLU A 336 18.31 12.58 -8.48
C GLU A 336 19.44 13.08 -7.58
N LYS A 337 19.72 12.36 -6.48
CA LYS A 337 20.79 12.76 -5.55
C LYS A 337 22.16 12.75 -6.23
N THR A 338 22.44 11.76 -7.07
CA THR A 338 23.68 11.69 -7.86
C THR A 338 23.77 12.87 -8.83
N ILE A 339 22.71 13.17 -9.59
CA ILE A 339 22.67 14.29 -10.52
C ILE A 339 22.91 15.61 -9.78
N ARG A 340 22.19 15.86 -8.68
CA ARG A 340 22.34 17.06 -7.84
C ARG A 340 23.76 17.21 -7.31
N ASN A 341 24.37 16.13 -6.84
CA ASN A 341 25.74 16.15 -6.34
C ASN A 341 26.75 16.41 -7.47
N THR A 342 26.60 15.76 -8.63
CA THR A 342 27.49 15.98 -9.78
C THR A 342 27.43 17.40 -10.29
N ILE A 343 26.23 18.00 -10.35
CA ILE A 343 26.05 19.42 -10.72
C ILE A 343 26.79 20.31 -9.72
N ARG A 344 26.59 20.11 -8.41
CA ARG A 344 27.27 20.89 -7.35
C ARG A 344 28.80 20.81 -7.45
N VAL A 345 29.34 19.61 -7.65
CA VAL A 345 30.79 19.38 -7.79
C VAL A 345 31.35 19.99 -9.08
N ALA A 346 30.61 19.89 -10.18
CA ALA A 346 31.03 20.50 -11.45
C ALA A 346 31.14 22.03 -11.33
N ILE A 347 30.21 22.66 -10.60
CA ILE A 347 30.21 24.10 -10.34
C ILE A 347 31.37 24.48 -9.42
N SER A 348 31.58 23.78 -8.30
CA SER A 348 32.66 24.11 -7.36
C SER A 348 34.05 24.04 -7.99
N HIS A 349 34.22 23.21 -9.02
CA HIS A 349 35.48 23.07 -9.76
C HIS A 349 35.51 23.81 -11.11
N ASN A 350 34.53 24.67 -11.42
CA ASN A 350 34.39 25.38 -12.70
C ASN A 350 34.49 24.46 -13.94
N LYS A 351 34.04 23.20 -13.82
CA LYS A 351 34.03 22.24 -14.93
C LYS A 351 32.77 22.45 -15.79
N ARG A 352 32.94 22.54 -17.11
CA ARG A 352 31.81 22.58 -18.04
C ARG A 352 31.14 21.20 -18.13
N ILE A 353 29.86 21.14 -17.76
CA ILE A 353 29.01 19.97 -18.03
C ILE A 353 28.57 20.03 -19.49
N SER A 354 29.11 19.16 -20.33
CA SER A 354 28.93 19.22 -21.78
C SER A 354 27.72 18.45 -22.32
N SER A 355 27.16 17.50 -21.58
CA SER A 355 26.03 16.69 -22.04
C SER A 355 25.17 16.13 -20.90
N PRO A 356 23.85 15.96 -21.10
CA PRO A 356 22.97 15.27 -20.16
C PRO A 356 23.39 13.82 -19.86
N GLN A 357 23.99 13.12 -20.84
CA GLN A 357 24.45 11.75 -20.67
C GLN A 357 25.52 11.59 -19.58
N ASN A 358 26.35 12.62 -19.33
CA ASN A 358 27.36 12.56 -18.29
C ASN A 358 26.78 12.73 -16.87
N LEU A 359 25.54 13.20 -16.75
CA LEU A 359 24.86 13.38 -15.46
C LEU A 359 24.08 12.14 -15.03
N VAL A 360 23.55 11.42 -16.01
CA VAL A 360 22.67 10.28 -15.77
C VAL A 360 23.49 8.99 -15.76
N SER A 361 23.52 8.33 -14.60
CA SER A 361 24.16 7.01 -14.46
C SER A 361 23.13 5.90 -14.46
N SER A 362 23.32 4.91 -15.32
CA SER A 362 22.50 3.68 -15.33
C SER A 362 22.70 2.80 -14.10
N THR A 363 23.77 3.03 -13.34
CA THR A 363 24.14 2.19 -12.18
C THR A 363 23.10 2.25 -11.06
N SER A 364 22.47 3.40 -10.82
CA SER A 364 21.52 3.56 -9.72
C SER A 364 20.31 2.62 -9.87
N LEU A 365 19.80 2.48 -11.10
CA LEU A 365 18.66 1.60 -11.37
C LEU A 365 19.07 0.13 -11.39
N THR A 366 20.13 -0.20 -12.12
CA THR A 366 20.61 -1.59 -12.24
C THR A 366 20.96 -2.18 -10.87
N THR A 367 21.73 -1.46 -10.05
CA THR A 367 22.12 -1.93 -8.71
C THR A 367 20.93 -2.07 -7.75
N THR A 368 19.90 -1.24 -7.89
CA THR A 368 18.70 -1.32 -7.05
C THR A 368 17.88 -2.57 -7.39
N TYR A 369 17.70 -2.89 -8.68
CA TYR A 369 17.04 -4.14 -9.07
C TYR A 369 17.87 -5.38 -8.77
N GLU A 370 19.17 -5.37 -9.01
CA GLU A 370 20.07 -6.48 -8.62
C GLU A 370 19.98 -6.76 -7.12
N SER A 371 20.01 -5.70 -6.29
CA SER A 371 19.86 -5.80 -4.85
C SER A 371 18.48 -6.35 -4.46
N PHE A 372 17.39 -5.86 -5.10
CA PHE A 372 16.05 -6.37 -4.85
C PHE A 372 15.94 -7.86 -5.22
N PHE A 373 16.31 -8.23 -6.44
CA PHE A 373 16.15 -9.61 -6.88
C PHE A 373 17.09 -10.57 -6.15
N GLY A 374 18.29 -10.12 -5.75
CA GLY A 374 19.27 -10.94 -5.05
C GLY A 374 19.01 -11.10 -3.55
N LEU A 375 18.63 -10.02 -2.85
CA LEU A 375 18.60 -9.98 -1.37
C LEU A 375 17.20 -9.85 -0.78
N HIS A 376 16.19 -9.42 -1.57
CA HIS A 376 14.87 -9.17 -1.01
C HIS A 376 14.17 -10.49 -0.66
N PRO A 377 13.59 -10.64 0.54
CA PRO A 377 13.01 -11.91 1.01
C PRO A 377 11.81 -12.40 0.18
N LEU A 378 11.15 -11.48 -0.55
CA LEU A 378 10.04 -11.80 -1.46
C LEU A 378 10.51 -12.21 -2.86
N SER A 379 11.78 -12.01 -3.21
CA SER A 379 12.37 -12.49 -4.47
C SER A 379 13.04 -13.83 -4.22
N GLN A 380 12.32 -14.90 -4.50
CA GLN A 380 12.76 -16.27 -4.22
C GLN A 380 13.19 -16.97 -5.50
N VAL A 381 14.08 -17.96 -5.38
CA VAL A 381 14.38 -18.86 -6.50
C VAL A 381 13.09 -19.59 -6.87
N SER A 382 12.74 -19.61 -8.15
CA SER A 382 11.50 -20.24 -8.63
C SER A 382 11.50 -21.72 -8.27
N ASP A 383 10.36 -22.22 -7.80
CA ASP A 383 10.20 -23.64 -7.52
C ASP A 383 9.89 -24.34 -8.83
N GLN A 384 10.84 -25.13 -9.33
CA GLN A 384 10.75 -25.83 -10.61
C GLN A 384 10.64 -27.35 -10.42
N THR A 385 10.28 -27.81 -9.22
CA THR A 385 10.15 -29.25 -8.92
C THR A 385 9.14 -29.93 -9.84
N ASN A 386 8.01 -29.25 -10.11
CA ASN A 386 7.00 -29.68 -11.07
C ASN A 386 6.14 -28.45 -11.50
N PRO A 387 5.34 -28.56 -12.58
CA PRO A 387 4.54 -27.43 -13.09
C PRO A 387 3.57 -26.86 -12.04
N LEU A 388 3.03 -27.71 -11.16
CA LEU A 388 2.14 -27.28 -10.09
C LEU A 388 2.86 -26.43 -9.04
N ALA A 389 4.07 -26.83 -8.63
CA ALA A 389 4.88 -26.09 -7.68
C ALA A 389 5.24 -24.69 -8.23
N GLN A 390 5.54 -24.59 -9.52
CA GLN A 390 5.81 -23.33 -10.19
C GLN A 390 4.59 -22.40 -10.16
N VAL A 391 3.42 -22.93 -10.52
CA VAL A 391 2.15 -22.18 -10.49
C VAL A 391 1.78 -21.77 -9.06
N ALA A 392 1.96 -22.66 -8.09
CA ALA A 392 1.71 -22.39 -6.68
C ALA A 392 2.58 -21.24 -6.19
N HIS A 393 3.88 -21.28 -6.50
CA HIS A 393 4.82 -20.25 -6.12
C HIS A 393 4.40 -18.88 -6.68
N GLY A 394 3.99 -18.78 -7.94
CA GLY A 394 3.49 -17.54 -8.54
C GLY A 394 2.26 -16.95 -7.85
N ARG A 395 1.49 -17.77 -7.14
CA ARG A 395 0.26 -17.37 -6.41
C ARG A 395 0.45 -17.28 -4.89
N LYS A 396 1.67 -17.41 -4.40
CA LYS A 396 1.97 -17.24 -2.97
C LYS A 396 1.76 -15.79 -2.54
N TRP A 397 1.39 -15.64 -1.27
CA TRP A 397 1.37 -14.39 -0.55
C TRP A 397 2.17 -14.53 0.75
N SER A 398 2.64 -13.40 1.28
CA SER A 398 3.42 -13.34 2.53
C SER A 398 3.08 -12.10 3.35
N PHE A 399 2.91 -12.24 4.66
CA PHE A 399 2.93 -11.12 5.61
C PHE A 399 4.36 -10.66 5.95
N LEU A 400 5.37 -11.43 5.54
CA LEU A 400 6.78 -11.18 5.84
C LEU A 400 7.39 -10.14 4.89
N GLY A 401 8.61 -9.72 5.19
CA GLY A 401 9.39 -8.79 4.38
C GLY A 401 9.34 -7.34 4.91
N PRO A 402 9.98 -6.40 4.19
CA PRO A 402 10.05 -5.01 4.62
C PRO A 402 8.67 -4.43 4.87
N ARG A 403 8.51 -3.65 5.95
CA ARG A 403 7.24 -3.05 6.42
C ARG A 403 6.15 -4.04 6.88
N GLY A 404 6.37 -5.34 6.68
CA GLY A 404 5.52 -6.43 7.14
C GLY A 404 5.86 -6.89 8.56
N LEU A 405 5.57 -8.15 8.83
CA LEU A 405 5.82 -8.81 10.11
C LEU A 405 7.11 -9.63 10.05
N THR A 406 7.67 -9.92 11.21
CA THR A 406 8.70 -10.97 11.33
C THR A 406 8.08 -12.21 11.96
N SER A 407 8.55 -13.39 11.57
CA SER A 407 7.99 -14.66 12.06
C SER A 407 8.03 -14.79 13.58
N ARG A 408 9.05 -14.21 14.24
CA ARG A 408 9.19 -14.22 15.70
C ARG A 408 8.28 -13.23 16.42
N THR A 409 7.91 -12.13 15.79
CA THR A 409 7.08 -11.07 16.40
C THR A 409 5.59 -11.20 16.08
N ALA A 410 5.23 -12.07 15.14
CA ALA A 410 3.85 -12.24 14.73
C ALA A 410 3.05 -12.91 15.85
N SER A 411 1.97 -12.24 16.28
CA SER A 411 1.07 -12.75 17.31
C SER A 411 0.22 -13.90 16.77
N PHE A 412 -0.29 -14.73 17.70
CA PHE A 412 -1.16 -15.85 17.38
C PHE A 412 -2.38 -15.42 16.53
N ARG A 413 -3.04 -14.32 16.91
CA ARG A 413 -4.21 -13.79 16.20
C ARG A 413 -3.97 -13.50 14.71
N ILE A 414 -2.75 -13.14 14.31
CA ILE A 414 -2.44 -12.86 12.90
C ILE A 414 -2.28 -14.14 12.09
N ARG A 415 -1.91 -15.24 12.74
CA ARG A 415 -1.73 -16.56 12.12
C ARG A 415 -3.06 -17.30 11.95
N ASP A 416 -4.08 -16.91 12.70
CA ASP A 416 -5.41 -17.50 12.64
C ASP A 416 -6.09 -17.24 11.29
N ILE A 417 -6.93 -18.19 10.89
CA ILE A 417 -7.74 -18.09 9.67
C ILE A 417 -8.93 -17.16 9.97
N HIS A 418 -8.97 -16.02 9.27
CA HIS A 418 -10.04 -15.06 9.43
C HIS A 418 -11.18 -15.32 8.42
N PRO A 419 -12.47 -15.18 8.78
CA PRO A 419 -13.62 -15.44 7.88
C PRO A 419 -13.56 -14.69 6.54
N SER A 420 -12.96 -13.49 6.51
CA SER A 420 -12.75 -12.73 5.28
C SER A 420 -11.90 -13.44 4.22
N TYR A 421 -11.15 -14.49 4.59
CA TYR A 421 -10.30 -15.27 3.68
C TYR A 421 -11.12 -16.11 2.70
N TYR A 422 -12.40 -16.33 2.98
CA TYR A 422 -13.33 -17.09 2.14
C TYR A 422 -13.27 -16.66 0.67
N GLY A 423 -12.91 -17.60 -0.21
CA GLY A 423 -12.78 -17.38 -1.66
C GLY A 423 -11.58 -16.54 -2.11
N ARG A 424 -10.71 -16.13 -1.18
CA ARG A 424 -9.61 -15.18 -1.40
C ARG A 424 -8.24 -15.78 -1.10
N ILE A 425 -8.12 -16.42 0.06
CA ILE A 425 -6.89 -17.06 0.55
C ILE A 425 -7.24 -18.53 0.85
N CYS A 426 -6.35 -19.44 0.45
CA CYS A 426 -6.50 -20.85 0.80
C CYS A 426 -6.25 -21.03 2.30
N PRO A 427 -7.21 -21.57 3.08
CA PRO A 427 -7.01 -21.79 4.51
C PRO A 427 -6.11 -22.99 4.82
N ILE A 428 -5.93 -23.91 3.86
CA ILE A 428 -5.18 -25.16 4.05
C ILE A 428 -3.71 -25.01 3.61
N ASP A 429 -3.46 -24.31 2.50
CA ASP A 429 -2.13 -24.18 1.92
C ASP A 429 -1.36 -23.03 2.59
N THR A 430 -0.70 -23.37 3.70
CA THR A 430 0.21 -22.51 4.47
C THR A 430 1.55 -23.22 4.67
N SER A 431 2.64 -22.45 4.79
CA SER A 431 3.92 -23.04 5.22
C SER A 431 3.82 -23.64 6.62
N GLU A 432 4.56 -24.73 6.87
CA GLU A 432 4.68 -25.34 8.20
C GLU A 432 5.74 -24.63 9.07
N GLY A 433 5.77 -24.95 10.37
CA GLY A 433 6.76 -24.44 11.32
C GLY A 433 6.56 -22.96 11.70
N ILE A 434 7.66 -22.20 11.85
CA ILE A 434 7.60 -20.82 12.37
C ILE A 434 6.86 -19.84 11.46
N ASN A 435 6.65 -20.21 10.18
CA ASN A 435 5.98 -19.36 9.19
C ASN A 435 4.49 -19.68 9.02
N VAL A 436 3.93 -20.61 9.81
CA VAL A 436 2.50 -20.97 9.74
C VAL A 436 1.58 -19.76 9.88
N GLY A 437 0.59 -19.64 8.98
CA GLY A 437 -0.33 -18.51 8.90
C GLY A 437 0.28 -17.20 8.39
N LEU A 438 1.60 -17.15 8.14
CA LEU A 438 2.30 -15.95 7.65
C LEU A 438 2.59 -15.99 6.15
N MET A 439 2.56 -17.18 5.56
CA MET A 439 2.71 -17.41 4.14
C MET A 439 1.74 -18.50 3.69
N GLY A 440 1.14 -18.31 2.52
CA GLY A 440 0.24 -19.29 1.93
C GLY A 440 -0.07 -18.96 0.49
N SER A 441 -1.10 -19.59 -0.05
CA SER A 441 -1.51 -19.40 -1.45
C SER A 441 -2.84 -18.67 -1.57
N LEU A 442 -2.98 -17.90 -2.66
CA LEU A 442 -4.24 -17.29 -3.03
C LEU A 442 -5.22 -18.36 -3.56
N ALA A 443 -6.49 -18.20 -3.26
CA ALA A 443 -7.55 -19.07 -3.77
C ALA A 443 -7.62 -19.03 -5.31
N ILE A 444 -8.12 -20.08 -5.95
CA ILE A 444 -8.08 -20.24 -7.43
C ILE A 444 -8.67 -19.03 -8.18
N HIS A 445 -9.86 -18.58 -7.76
CA HIS A 445 -10.59 -17.51 -8.44
C HIS A 445 -10.30 -16.12 -7.89
N ALA A 446 -9.42 -16.00 -6.88
CA ALA A 446 -9.04 -14.72 -6.31
C ALA A 446 -8.40 -13.82 -7.36
N ARG A 447 -8.78 -12.54 -7.36
CA ARG A 447 -8.17 -11.49 -8.18
C ARG A 447 -7.68 -10.34 -7.30
N ILE A 448 -6.71 -9.60 -7.81
CA ILE A 448 -6.23 -8.39 -7.15
C ILE A 448 -6.92 -7.19 -7.81
N GLY A 449 -7.77 -6.50 -7.05
CA GLY A 449 -8.41 -5.27 -7.48
C GLY A 449 -7.41 -4.14 -7.71
N HIS A 450 -7.85 -3.06 -8.37
CA HIS A 450 -6.99 -1.92 -8.71
C HIS A 450 -6.30 -1.29 -7.49
N TRP A 451 -6.96 -1.31 -6.33
CA TRP A 451 -6.47 -0.73 -5.08
C TRP A 451 -5.73 -1.73 -4.18
N GLY A 452 -5.41 -2.92 -4.70
CA GLY A 452 -4.76 -3.98 -3.94
C GLY A 452 -5.69 -4.66 -2.92
N SER A 453 -7.00 -4.68 -3.15
CA SER A 453 -7.93 -5.54 -2.41
C SER A 453 -8.00 -6.93 -3.07
N ILE A 454 -8.06 -7.99 -2.26
CA ILE A 454 -8.25 -9.35 -2.78
C ILE A 454 -9.75 -9.58 -2.99
N GLU A 455 -10.16 -9.78 -4.23
CA GLU A 455 -11.56 -9.93 -4.62
C GLU A 455 -11.87 -11.39 -4.93
N SER A 456 -13.06 -11.84 -4.52
CA SER A 456 -13.59 -13.16 -4.86
C SER A 456 -14.81 -12.98 -5.76
N PRO A 457 -15.00 -13.85 -6.77
CA PRO A 457 -16.18 -13.81 -7.60
C PRO A 457 -17.36 -14.58 -6.99
N PHE A 458 -18.57 -14.06 -7.20
CA PHE A 458 -19.83 -14.62 -6.76
C PHE A 458 -20.88 -14.49 -7.88
N TYR A 459 -21.89 -15.35 -7.87
CA TYR A 459 -23.06 -15.20 -8.74
C TYR A 459 -24.11 -14.33 -8.06
N LYS A 460 -24.62 -13.34 -8.78
CA LYS A 460 -25.73 -12.52 -8.30
C LYS A 460 -27.05 -13.25 -8.49
N ILE A 461 -27.84 -13.36 -7.42
CA ILE A 461 -29.21 -13.89 -7.50
C ILE A 461 -30.11 -12.74 -7.97
N PRO A 462 -30.85 -12.90 -9.09
CA PRO A 462 -31.72 -11.85 -9.58
C PRO A 462 -33.00 -11.78 -8.74
N GLU A 463 -33.40 -10.56 -8.33
CA GLU A 463 -34.67 -10.30 -7.61
C GLU A 463 -35.92 -10.65 -8.44
N LYS A 464 -35.78 -10.83 -9.76
CA LYS A 464 -36.88 -11.23 -10.66
C LYS A 464 -36.46 -12.38 -11.56
N PRO A 465 -37.25 -13.48 -11.66
CA PRO A 465 -36.88 -14.71 -12.38
C PRO A 465 -36.77 -14.57 -13.91
N ARG A 466 -37.08 -13.40 -14.47
CA ARG A 466 -37.14 -13.17 -15.93
C ARG A 466 -35.80 -12.82 -16.59
N LYS A 467 -34.76 -12.43 -15.85
CA LYS A 467 -33.42 -12.19 -16.43
C LYS A 467 -32.66 -13.52 -16.55
N LYS A 468 -32.39 -13.93 -17.80
CA LYS A 468 -31.91 -15.28 -18.17
C LYS A 468 -30.43 -15.56 -17.91
N GLU A 469 -29.64 -14.60 -17.43
CA GLU A 469 -28.18 -14.76 -17.31
C GLU A 469 -27.69 -14.61 -15.87
N ALA A 470 -26.94 -15.62 -15.40
CA ALA A 470 -26.22 -15.55 -14.14
C ALA A 470 -25.07 -14.54 -14.26
N GLN A 471 -25.21 -13.39 -13.61
CA GLN A 471 -24.18 -12.34 -13.64
C GLN A 471 -23.13 -12.62 -12.55
N MET A 472 -21.88 -12.81 -12.96
CA MET A 472 -20.75 -12.94 -12.04
C MET A 472 -20.25 -11.56 -11.60
N VAL A 473 -20.07 -11.37 -10.30
CA VAL A 473 -19.58 -10.13 -9.70
C VAL A 473 -18.39 -10.42 -8.79
N TYR A 474 -17.30 -9.68 -8.96
CA TYR A 474 -16.17 -9.70 -8.03
C TYR A 474 -16.43 -8.77 -6.85
N LEU A 475 -16.27 -9.28 -5.64
CA LEU A 475 -16.47 -8.52 -4.41
C LEU A 475 -15.19 -8.41 -3.59
N SER A 476 -14.88 -7.17 -3.23
CA SER A 476 -13.88 -6.84 -2.23
C SER A 476 -14.37 -7.22 -0.83
N PRO A 477 -13.45 -7.44 0.14
CA PRO A 477 -13.82 -7.81 1.51
C PRO A 477 -14.71 -6.76 2.20
N THR A 478 -14.62 -5.49 1.80
CA THR A 478 -15.48 -4.42 2.32
C THR A 478 -16.92 -4.54 1.81
N ARG A 479 -17.11 -4.88 0.52
CA ARG A 479 -18.45 -5.01 -0.06
C ARG A 479 -19.13 -6.29 0.38
N ASP A 480 -18.33 -7.34 0.56
CA ASP A 480 -18.76 -8.66 1.00
C ASP A 480 -19.56 -8.64 2.32
N GLU A 481 -19.21 -7.75 3.26
CA GLU A 481 -19.92 -7.63 4.55
C GLU A 481 -21.38 -7.18 4.44
N TYR A 482 -21.78 -6.56 3.32
CA TYR A 482 -23.15 -6.08 3.08
C TYR A 482 -24.06 -7.12 2.42
N TYR A 483 -23.50 -8.23 1.93
CA TYR A 483 -24.27 -9.24 1.21
C TYR A 483 -24.39 -10.52 2.03
N MET A 484 -25.54 -11.17 1.90
CA MET A 484 -25.76 -12.53 2.38
C MET A 484 -25.36 -13.50 1.26
N VAL A 485 -24.35 -14.32 1.53
CA VAL A 485 -23.73 -15.22 0.54
C VAL A 485 -24.07 -16.67 0.88
N ALA A 486 -24.85 -17.34 0.04
CA ALA A 486 -25.14 -18.76 0.23
C ALA A 486 -23.87 -19.63 0.10
N ALA A 487 -23.70 -20.56 1.04
CA ALA A 487 -22.67 -21.58 1.03
C ALA A 487 -23.18 -22.84 0.32
N GLY A 488 -22.43 -23.34 -0.66
CA GLY A 488 -22.66 -24.66 -1.25
C GLY A 488 -23.33 -24.70 -2.63
N ASN A 489 -23.36 -25.93 -3.17
CA ASN A 489 -23.84 -26.31 -4.49
C ASN A 489 -25.32 -26.77 -4.49
N SER A 490 -26.10 -26.48 -3.44
CA SER A 490 -27.45 -27.07 -3.25
C SER A 490 -28.45 -26.76 -4.37
N LEU A 491 -28.11 -25.91 -5.34
CA LEU A 491 -28.92 -25.70 -6.54
C LEU A 491 -28.05 -25.82 -7.79
N ALA A 492 -27.99 -27.04 -8.31
CA ALA A 492 -27.60 -27.31 -9.69
C ALA A 492 -28.27 -26.31 -10.65
N LEU A 493 -27.67 -26.08 -11.81
CA LEU A 493 -28.23 -25.29 -12.92
C LEU A 493 -29.63 -25.76 -13.41
N ASN A 494 -30.24 -26.75 -12.75
CA ASN A 494 -31.51 -27.36 -13.08
C ASN A 494 -32.64 -26.67 -12.28
N ARG A 495 -33.40 -25.83 -12.98
CA ARG A 495 -34.58 -25.07 -12.51
C ARG A 495 -35.77 -25.94 -12.02
N GLY A 496 -35.56 -27.23 -11.73
CA GLY A 496 -36.64 -28.18 -11.45
C GLY A 496 -36.77 -28.61 -9.99
N ILE A 497 -35.85 -28.21 -9.10
CA ILE A 497 -35.90 -28.64 -7.69
C ILE A 497 -36.32 -27.43 -6.86
N GLN A 498 -37.52 -27.54 -6.28
CA GLN A 498 -38.02 -26.65 -5.26
C GLN A 498 -36.97 -26.48 -4.16
N GLU A 499 -36.63 -25.21 -3.97
CA GLU A 499 -35.78 -24.61 -2.98
C GLU A 499 -35.88 -25.31 -1.61
N GLU A 500 -34.75 -25.57 -0.96
CA GLU A 500 -34.76 -25.60 0.50
C GLU A 500 -35.27 -24.23 0.96
N GLU A 501 -36.33 -24.20 1.78
CA GLU A 501 -36.87 -22.94 2.32
C GLU A 501 -35.79 -22.15 3.07
N VAL A 502 -34.77 -22.84 3.60
CA VAL A 502 -33.68 -22.26 4.38
C VAL A 502 -32.34 -22.84 3.92
N VAL A 503 -31.36 -21.98 3.63
CA VAL A 503 -30.04 -22.35 3.11
C VAL A 503 -28.96 -21.77 4.04
N PRO A 504 -27.85 -22.50 4.30
CA PRO A 504 -26.72 -21.94 5.01
C PRO A 504 -26.12 -20.77 4.21
N ALA A 505 -26.05 -19.61 4.85
CA ALA A 505 -25.52 -18.39 4.28
C ALA A 505 -24.51 -17.75 5.23
N ARG A 506 -23.49 -17.13 4.66
CA ARG A 506 -22.56 -16.28 5.39
C ARG A 506 -23.06 -14.84 5.33
N TYR A 507 -23.09 -14.20 6.49
CA TYR A 507 -23.32 -12.76 6.61
C TYR A 507 -22.26 -12.18 7.54
N ARG A 508 -21.52 -11.18 7.04
CA ARG A 508 -20.34 -10.63 7.73
C ARG A 508 -19.33 -11.74 8.11
N GLN A 509 -19.19 -12.02 9.40
CA GLN A 509 -18.26 -13.01 9.96
C GLN A 509 -18.97 -14.27 10.47
N GLU A 510 -20.29 -14.35 10.35
CA GLU A 510 -21.11 -15.44 10.90
C GLU A 510 -21.71 -16.31 9.80
N PHE A 511 -21.94 -17.58 10.14
CA PHE A 511 -22.69 -18.53 9.31
C PHE A 511 -24.06 -18.71 9.94
N LEU A 512 -25.09 -18.41 9.16
CA LEU A 512 -26.49 -18.39 9.56
C LEU A 512 -27.31 -19.28 8.61
N THR A 513 -28.46 -19.76 9.06
CA THR A 513 -29.42 -20.46 8.19
C THR A 513 -30.52 -19.47 7.85
N ILE A 514 -30.63 -19.09 6.57
CA ILE A 514 -31.47 -17.98 6.12
C ILE A 514 -32.38 -18.44 4.99
N ALA A 515 -33.58 -17.86 4.91
CA ALA A 515 -34.51 -18.13 3.83
C ALA A 515 -33.92 -17.77 2.46
N TRP A 516 -34.15 -18.61 1.44
CA TRP A 516 -33.57 -18.44 0.10
C TRP A 516 -33.89 -17.06 -0.52
N GLU A 517 -35.09 -16.53 -0.27
CA GLU A 517 -35.55 -15.22 -0.77
C GLU A 517 -34.71 -14.05 -0.27
N GLN A 518 -34.06 -14.18 0.89
CA GLN A 518 -33.22 -13.14 1.48
C GLN A 518 -31.77 -13.19 0.96
N ILE A 519 -31.40 -14.22 0.19
CA ILE A 519 -30.03 -14.42 -0.26
C ILE A 519 -29.74 -13.51 -1.46
N HIS A 520 -28.65 -12.76 -1.35
CA HIS A 520 -28.25 -11.83 -2.40
C HIS A 520 -27.32 -12.47 -3.44
N LEU A 521 -26.40 -13.32 -2.97
CA LEU A 521 -25.31 -13.86 -3.76
C LEU A 521 -25.10 -15.34 -3.48
N ARG A 522 -24.55 -16.04 -4.47
CA ARG A 522 -24.15 -17.45 -4.36
C ARG A 522 -22.67 -17.62 -4.65
N SER A 523 -22.02 -18.52 -3.94
CA SER A 523 -20.69 -18.99 -4.32
C SER A 523 -20.72 -19.66 -5.72
N ILE A 524 -19.60 -19.57 -6.44
CA ILE A 524 -19.48 -20.11 -7.81
C ILE A 524 -19.32 -21.63 -7.80
N PHE A 525 -18.60 -22.15 -6.81
CA PHE A 525 -18.40 -23.58 -6.58
C PHE A 525 -18.33 -23.84 -5.06
N SER A 526 -18.31 -25.12 -4.65
CA SER A 526 -17.85 -25.56 -3.32
C SER A 526 -16.33 -25.40 -3.14
N LEU A 527 -15.59 -25.38 -4.26
CA LEU A 527 -14.13 -25.40 -4.35
C LEU A 527 -13.38 -24.04 -4.40
N PRO A 528 -13.99 -22.84 -4.52
CA PRO A 528 -13.27 -21.60 -4.71
C PRO A 528 -12.52 -21.19 -3.44
N LEU A 529 -12.69 -21.91 -2.33
CA LEU A 529 -11.94 -21.77 -1.09
C LEU A 529 -10.50 -22.23 -1.21
N PHE A 530 -10.24 -23.21 -2.08
CA PHE A 530 -8.96 -23.92 -2.08
C PHE A 530 -8.01 -23.42 -3.16
N PHE A 531 -6.73 -23.65 -2.90
CA PHE A 531 -5.68 -23.59 -3.90
C PHE A 531 -5.57 -24.94 -4.63
N TYR A 532 -5.10 -24.94 -5.88
CA TYR A 532 -5.04 -26.14 -6.71
C TYR A 532 -4.13 -27.23 -6.11
N GLY A 533 -3.10 -26.87 -5.33
CA GLY A 533 -2.26 -27.83 -4.61
C GLY A 533 -3.03 -28.75 -3.67
N SER A 534 -4.20 -28.32 -3.18
CA SER A 534 -5.10 -29.12 -2.33
C SER A 534 -6.16 -29.89 -3.13
N PHE A 535 -6.26 -29.67 -4.44
CA PHE A 535 -7.25 -30.28 -5.33
C PHE A 535 -7.01 -31.75 -5.73
N PRO A 536 -5.77 -32.24 -5.93
CA PRO A 536 -5.54 -33.63 -6.34
C PRO A 536 -5.88 -34.65 -5.23
N TYR A 537 -6.18 -34.21 -4.01
CA TYR A 537 -6.64 -35.08 -2.94
C TYR A 537 -8.12 -35.40 -3.13
N SER A 538 -8.38 -36.58 -3.70
CA SER A 538 -9.70 -37.08 -4.12
C SER A 538 -10.79 -37.08 -3.03
N PHE A 539 -10.40 -37.10 -1.75
CA PHE A 539 -11.32 -37.17 -0.61
C PHE A 539 -11.83 -35.81 -0.09
N TYR A 540 -11.28 -34.67 -0.53
CA TYR A 540 -11.82 -33.33 -0.19
C TYR A 540 -13.08 -32.95 -1.01
N ARG A 541 -13.60 -33.89 -1.83
CA ARG A 541 -14.81 -33.71 -2.64
C ARG A 541 -16.11 -34.16 -1.95
N ALA A 542 -16.05 -34.62 -0.71
CA ALA A 542 -17.21 -35.10 0.04
C ALA A 542 -18.07 -33.95 0.59
#